data_AF-A0A9Q0XA96-F1
#
_entry.id   AF-A0A9Q0XA96-F1
#
_cell.length_a   1.000
_cell.length_b   1.000
_cell.length_c   1.000
_cell.angle_alpha   90.00
_cell.angle_beta   90.00
_cell.angle_gamma   90.00
#
_symmetry.space_group_name_H-M   'P 1'
#
loop_
_entity.id
_entity.type
_entity.pdbx_description
1 polymer ?
#
loop_
_entity_poly.entity_id
_entity_poly.type
_entity_poly.pdbx_seq_one_letter_code
_entity_poly.pdbx_strand_id
1 'polypeptide(L)' 'MLAQRQKVLAFFTLALLLGPLVETLLLVDRMIFLQEQGFECELLPLFDPQFSPRNLVLLAAKVPWGSAFSSPADDP' A
#
# COMPACT_ATOMS: atom_id res chain seq x y z
N MET A 1 -0.18 -18.37 -36.51
CA MET A 1 0.58 -17.40 -35.69
C MET A 1 -0.28 -16.34 -34.99
N LEU A 2 -1.48 -15.95 -35.48
CA LEU A 2 -2.30 -14.90 -34.82
C LEU A 2 -3.04 -15.35 -33.54
N ALA A 3 -3.54 -16.59 -33.46
CA ALA A 3 -4.31 -17.07 -32.31
C ALA A 3 -3.51 -17.05 -30.98
N GLN A 4 -2.17 -17.18 -31.04
CA GLN A 4 -1.34 -17.04 -29.84
C GLN A 4 -1.16 -15.59 -29.39
N ARG A 5 -1.26 -14.61 -30.28
CA ARG A 5 -1.20 -13.19 -29.88
C ARG A 5 -2.36 -12.80 -28.97
N GLN A 6 -3.57 -13.29 -29.28
CA GLN A 6 -4.76 -13.00 -28.47
C GLN A 6 -4.67 -13.63 -27.08
N LYS A 7 -4.17 -14.86 -26.96
CA LYS A 7 -3.97 -15.52 -25.67
C LYS A 7 -2.92 -14.83 -24.82
N VAL A 8 -1.81 -14.42 -25.44
CA VAL A 8 -0.76 -13.65 -24.76
C VAL A 8 -1.29 -12.30 -24.29
N LEU A 9 -2.01 -11.57 -25.14
CA LEU A 9 -2.67 -10.32 -24.77
C LEU A 9 -3.64 -10.52 -23.60
N ALA A 10 -4.55 -11.50 -23.68
CA ALA A 10 -5.52 -11.77 -22.62
C ALA A 10 -4.83 -12.10 -21.29
N PHE A 11 -3.78 -12.91 -21.31
CA PHE A 11 -2.99 -13.23 -20.12
C PHE A 11 -2.35 -11.98 -19.52
N PHE A 12 -1.69 -11.15 -20.33
CA PHE A 12 -1.06 -9.92 -19.85
C PHE A 12 -2.10 -8.92 -19.33
N THR A 13 -3.23 -8.75 -20.01
CA THR A 13 -4.33 -7.89 -19.51
C THR A 13 -4.82 -8.38 -18.16
N LEU A 14 -5.03 -9.68 -17.99
CA LEU A 14 -5.43 -10.25 -16.71
C LEU A 14 -4.36 -10.00 -15.63
N ALA A 15 -3.08 -10.18 -15.96
CA ALA A 15 -1.98 -9.91 -15.05
C ALA A 15 -1.91 -8.41 -14.65
N LEU A 16 -2.11 -7.49 -15.61
CA LEU A 16 -2.18 -6.05 -15.34
C LEU A 16 -3.36 -5.69 -14.42
N LEU A 17 -4.51 -6.34 -14.58
CA LEU A 17 -5.68 -6.13 -13.73
C LEU A 17 -5.49 -6.73 -12.32
N LEU A 18 -4.87 -7.90 -12.22
CA LEU A 18 -4.63 -8.58 -10.95
C LEU A 18 -3.52 -7.93 -10.13
N GLY A 19 -2.55 -7.26 -10.76
CA GLY A 19 -1.44 -6.61 -10.06
C GLY A 19 -1.91 -5.67 -8.93
N PRO A 20 -2.72 -4.64 -9.21
CA PRO A 20 -3.24 -3.72 -8.20
C PRO A 20 -4.10 -4.40 -7.12
N LEU A 21 -4.85 -5.45 -7.50
CA LEU A 21 -5.66 -6.21 -6.55
C LEU A 21 -4.79 -6.96 -5.55
N VAL A 22 -3.78 -7.70 -6.04
CA VAL A 22 -2.85 -8.45 -5.19
C VAL A 22 -2.05 -7.50 -4.30
N GLU A 23 -1.62 -6.36 -4.83
CA GLU A 23 -0.92 -5.32 -4.07
C GLU A 23 -1.79 -4.77 -2.93
N THR A 24 -3.05 -4.44 -3.20
CA THR A 24 -3.99 -3.94 -2.18
C THR A 24 -4.26 -4.99 -1.11
N LEU A 25 -4.45 -6.26 -1.49
CA LEU A 25 -4.67 -7.35 -0.54
C LEU A 25 -3.46 -7.54 0.40
N LEU A 26 -2.25 -7.51 -0.15
CA LEU A 26 -1.00 -7.59 0.64
C LEU A 26 -0.86 -6.41 1.60
N LEU A 27 -1.13 -5.20 1.13
CA LEU A 27 -1.02 -3.99 1.94
C LEU A 27 -2.03 -3.98 3.09
N VAL A 28 -3.27 -4.39 2.84
CA VAL A 28 -4.30 -4.54 3.87
C VAL A 28 -3.93 -5.61 4.88
N ASP A 29 -3.45 -6.77 4.44
CA ASP A 29 -2.99 -7.84 5.33
C ASP A 29 -1.87 -7.36 6.27
N ARG A 30 -0.86 -6.66 5.73
CA ARG A 30 0.23 -6.09 6.53
C ARG A 30 -0.26 -4.97 7.46
N MET A 31 -1.20 -4.14 7.02
CA MET A 31 -1.80 -3.10 7.86
C MET A 31 -2.51 -3.72 9.06
N ILE A 32 -3.37 -4.72 8.85
CA ILE A 32 -4.09 -5.43 9.93
C ILE A 32 -3.08 -6.03 10.92
N PHE A 33 -2.05 -6.71 10.43
CA PHE A 33 -0.99 -7.24 11.29
C PHE A 33 -0.34 -6.16 12.17
N LEU A 34 -0.04 -4.98 11.62
CA LEU A 34 0.54 -3.88 12.40
C LEU A 34 -0.46 -3.28 13.40
N GLN A 35 -1.73 -3.16 13.04
CA GLN A 35 -2.79 -2.71 13.95
C GLN A 35 -2.94 -3.65 15.15
N GLU A 36 -2.89 -4.96 14.93
CA GLU A 36 -2.92 -5.96 16.01
C GLU A 36 -1.72 -5.86 16.96
N GLN A 37 -0.58 -5.39 16.47
CA GLN A 37 0.62 -5.13 17.29
C GLN A 37 0.57 -3.75 18.00
N GLY A 38 -0.51 -2.98 17.83
CA GLY A 38 -0.70 -1.68 18.48
C GLY A 38 -0.08 -0.49 17.74
N PHE A 39 0.31 -0.66 16.47
CA PHE A 39 0.82 0.46 15.66
C PHE A 39 -0.34 1.26 15.05
N GLU A 40 -0.22 2.58 15.07
CA GLU A 40 -1.06 3.46 14.26
C GLU A 40 -0.57 3.42 12.81
N CYS A 41 -1.42 3.01 11.89
CA CYS A 41 -1.05 2.85 10.49
C CYS A 41 -2.17 3.24 9.53
N GLU A 42 -1.75 3.68 8.34
CA GLU A 42 -2.61 4.23 7.31
C GLU A 42 -2.08 3.86 5.91
N LEU A 43 -3.00 3.62 4.97
CA LEU A 43 -2.68 3.44 3.56
C LEU A 43 -2.96 4.73 2.80
N LEU A 44 -1.94 5.25 2.12
CA LEU A 44 -2.00 6.54 1.45
C LEU A 44 -1.54 6.44 -0.02
N PRO A 45 -2.16 7.19 -0.94
CA PRO A 45 -1.65 7.34 -2.29
C PRO A 45 -0.43 8.30 -2.30
N LEU A 46 0.77 7.77 -2.51
CA LEU A 46 2.01 8.54 -2.65
C LEU A 46 2.19 9.11 -4.07
N PHE A 47 1.67 8.41 -5.07
CA PHE A 47 1.81 8.77 -6.49
C PHE A 47 0.46 8.92 -7.19
N ASP A 48 0.46 9.63 -8.31
CA ASP A 48 -0.69 9.64 -9.21
C ASP A 48 -0.80 8.26 -9.89
N PRO A 49 -1.94 7.57 -9.77
CA PRO A 49 -2.14 6.23 -10.33
C PRO A 49 -2.02 6.19 -11.86
N GLN A 50 -2.17 7.32 -12.56
CA GLN A 50 -1.98 7.40 -14.02
C GLN A 50 -0.50 7.27 -14.42
N PHE A 51 0.41 7.74 -13.57
CA PHE A 51 1.85 7.65 -13.81
C PHE A 51 2.47 6.38 -13.21
N SER A 52 1.98 5.93 -12.06
CA SER A 52 2.39 4.68 -11.44
C SER A 52 1.19 3.98 -10.81
N PRO A 53 0.72 2.83 -11.34
CA PRO A 53 -0.37 2.07 -10.72
C PRO A 53 0.02 1.52 -9.33
N ARG A 54 1.32 1.48 -9.00
CA ARG A 54 1.83 1.20 -7.66
C ARG A 54 1.94 2.49 -6.87
N ASN A 55 0.81 3.00 -6.41
CA ASN A 55 0.76 4.29 -5.77
C ASN A 55 0.46 4.25 -4.28
N LEU A 56 0.16 3.10 -3.70
CA LEU A 56 -0.16 2.99 -2.28
C LEU A 56 1.10 2.79 -1.42
N VAL A 57 1.14 3.47 -0.28
CA VAL A 57 2.15 3.26 0.76
C VAL A 57 1.46 2.95 2.08
N LEU A 58 2.01 1.98 2.82
CA LEU A 58 1.63 1.71 4.20
C LEU A 58 2.54 2.50 5.13
N LEU A 59 1.98 3.52 5.78
CA LEU A 59 2.65 4.24 6.87
C LEU A 59 2.30 3.58 8.20
N ALA A 60 3.29 3.42 9.08
CA ALA A 60 3.09 2.96 10.44
C ALA A 60 3.98 3.72 11.42
N ALA A 61 3.40 4.23 12.51
CA ALA A 61 4.10 4.99 13.53
C ALA A 61 4.31 4.13 14.79
N LYS A 62 5.56 4.11 15.30
CA LYS A 62 5.90 3.40 16.55
C LYS A 62 5.39 4.13 17.80
N VAL A 63 5.11 5.42 17.70
CA VAL A 63 4.68 6.29 18.80
C VAL A 63 3.47 7.07 18.26
N PRO A 64 2.36 7.21 19.00
CA PRO A 64 1.18 7.90 18.50
C PRO A 64 1.53 9.30 17.98
N TRP A 65 0.93 9.73 16.86
CA TRP A 65 1.34 10.94 16.13
C TRP A 65 1.48 12.20 17.03
N GLY A 66 0.68 12.30 18.09
CA GLY A 66 0.75 13.39 19.08
C GLY A 66 2.01 13.42 19.96
N SER A 67 2.71 12.30 20.13
CA SER A 67 3.89 12.13 20.99
C SER A 67 5.23 12.16 20.24
N ALA A 68 5.19 12.10 18.90
CA ALA A 68 6.38 12.31 18.07
C ALA A 68 6.80 13.80 18.03
N PHE A 69 5.89 14.71 18.37
CA PHE A 69 6.11 16.17 18.38
C PHE A 69 6.04 16.79 19.78
N SER A 70 5.90 16.00 20.85
CA SER A 70 6.03 16.54 22.21
C SER A 70 7.46 17.04 22.39
N SER A 71 7.58 18.36 22.47
CA SER A 71 8.83 19.06 22.74
C SER A 71 9.37 18.58 24.10
N PRO A 72 10.69 18.38 24.27
CA PRO A 72 11.29 18.02 25.57
C PRO A 72 11.14 19.11 26.66
N ALA A 73 10.38 20.18 26.39
CA ALA A 73 10.12 21.28 27.32
C ALA A 73 8.88 21.08 28.21
N ASP A 74 8.10 20.00 28.01
CA ASP A 74 6.85 19.73 28.74
C ASP A 74 6.96 18.69 29.86
N ASP A 75 8.18 18.24 30.23
CA ASP A 75 8.39 17.43 31.44
C ASP A 75 8.69 18.35 32.66
N PRO A 76 7.95 18.22 33.78
CA PRO A 76 8.08 19.08 34.97
C PRO A 76 9.35 18.87 35.79
#